data_AF-A0A3L7WZH7-F1
#
_entry.id   AF-A0A3L7WZH7-F1
#
_cell.length_a   1.000
_cell.length_b   1.000
_cell.length_c   1.000
_cell.angle_alpha   90.00
_cell.angle_beta   90.00
_cell.angle_gamma   90.00
#
_symmetry.space_group_name_H-M   'P 1'
#
loop_
_entity.id
_entity.type
_entity.pdbx_description
1 polymer ?
#
loop_
_entity_poly.entity_id
_entity_poly.type
_entity_poly.pdbx_seq_one_letter_code
_entity_poly.pdbx_strand_id
1 'polypeptide(L)'
;MRLFGAQPADAVPPPEEGGPRVRLGDWLRAERVRRGITHAEVERDTRINSLYLQALEDEHFDVIPAPVYTRGFLRTYAKALGLDPEQAIAMLPASLPVPPGLEPMPAMRRSGDAPTIALPQLPTLPGGAGRWAVMGTSALAAVLLLLWLPGLFGSSGSSTPATVSTPTTAGGSSAGTAPSGAPVVEKGKMPNLAGARIETAQRALQEIGAISVVFEVASELPAGQVVSQTPAAGSTLGASDSVTLIISRGR
;
A
#
# COMPACT_ATOMS: atom_id res chain seq x y z
N MET A 1 -11.35 9.89 -73.58
CA MET A 1 -10.44 9.33 -72.56
C MET A 1 -10.30 10.39 -71.46
N ARG A 2 -11.01 10.29 -70.32
CA ARG A 2 -10.57 9.70 -69.02
C ARG A 2 -9.07 9.93 -68.80
N LEU A 3 -8.62 10.69 -67.78
CA LEU A 3 -8.78 10.38 -66.35
C LEU A 3 -8.84 11.67 -65.50
N PHE A 4 -9.96 11.87 -64.81
CA PHE A 4 -10.00 12.66 -63.58
C PHE A 4 -9.24 11.86 -62.51
N GLY A 5 -8.20 12.44 -61.92
CA GLY A 5 -7.56 11.89 -60.75
C GLY A 5 -8.57 11.83 -59.61
N ALA A 6 -8.93 10.62 -59.19
CA ALA A 6 -9.66 10.42 -57.96
C ALA A 6 -8.77 10.93 -56.81
N GLN A 7 -9.12 12.10 -56.29
CA GLN A 7 -8.70 12.50 -54.96
C GLN A 7 -9.17 11.40 -54.01
N PRO A 8 -8.29 10.70 -53.27
CA PRO A 8 -8.75 9.69 -52.34
C PRO A 8 -9.65 10.39 -51.33
N ALA A 9 -10.95 10.09 -51.43
CA ALA A 9 -11.95 10.48 -50.46
C ALA A 9 -11.44 10.08 -49.08
N ASP A 10 -11.36 11.07 -48.20
CA ASP A 10 -11.53 10.94 -46.77
C ASP A 10 -11.09 9.57 -46.23
N ALA A 11 -9.78 9.44 -45.99
CA ALA A 11 -9.32 8.51 -44.98
C ALA A 11 -10.04 8.93 -43.70
N VAL A 12 -11.15 8.26 -43.39
CA VAL A 12 -11.79 8.29 -42.09
C VAL A 12 -10.64 8.09 -41.10
N PRO A 13 -10.30 9.09 -40.26
CA PRO A 13 -9.30 8.89 -39.24
C PRO A 13 -9.71 7.63 -38.48
N PRO A 14 -8.77 6.72 -38.14
CA PRO A 14 -9.11 5.51 -37.39
C PRO A 14 -9.97 5.94 -36.20
N PRO A 15 -11.07 5.22 -35.90
CA PRO A 15 -11.96 5.61 -34.81
C PRO A 15 -11.08 5.86 -33.59
N GLU A 16 -11.10 7.10 -33.09
CA GLU A 16 -10.45 7.51 -31.86
C GLU A 16 -10.87 6.51 -30.78
N GLU A 17 -10.06 5.48 -30.56
CA GLU A 17 -10.28 4.41 -29.60
C GLU A 17 -10.06 4.99 -28.19
N GLY A 18 -11.01 5.80 -27.75
CA GLY A 18 -10.83 6.61 -26.56
C GLY A 18 -12.07 7.36 -26.14
N GLY A 19 -13.26 6.75 -26.26
CA GLY A 19 -14.32 7.11 -25.31
C GLY A 19 -13.75 7.01 -23.89
N PRO A 20 -14.20 7.83 -22.91
CA PRO A 20 -13.56 7.93 -21.61
C PRO A 20 -13.50 6.56 -20.91
N ARG A 21 -12.41 5.82 -21.13
CA ARG A 21 -12.11 4.59 -20.39
C ARG A 21 -11.69 5.09 -19.02
N VAL A 22 -12.52 4.81 -18.02
CA VAL A 22 -12.21 5.15 -16.62
C VAL A 22 -10.83 4.59 -16.31
N ARG A 23 -9.92 5.45 -15.83
CA ARG A 23 -8.57 5.03 -15.45
C ARG A 23 -8.63 4.11 -14.24
N LEU A 24 -7.71 3.16 -14.17
CA LEU A 24 -7.65 2.19 -13.07
C LEU A 24 -7.49 2.92 -11.73
N GLY A 25 -6.56 3.86 -11.67
CA GLY A 25 -6.26 4.62 -10.48
C GLY A 25 -7.45 5.44 -9.97
N ASP A 26 -8.12 6.14 -10.89
CA ASP A 26 -9.31 6.94 -10.58
C ASP A 26 -10.47 6.07 -10.07
N TRP A 27 -10.64 4.88 -10.65
CA TRP A 27 -11.67 3.92 -10.22
C TRP A 27 -11.42 3.38 -8.82
N LEU A 28 -10.18 2.97 -8.51
CA LEU A 28 -9.79 2.52 -7.17
C LEU A 28 -9.99 3.61 -6.12
N ARG A 29 -9.51 4.83 -6.43
CA ARG A 29 -9.65 6.00 -5.55
C ARG A 29 -11.09 6.35 -5.29
N ALA A 30 -11.92 6.41 -6.35
CA ALA A 30 -13.33 6.74 -6.24
C ALA A 30 -14.05 5.75 -5.31
N GLU A 31 -13.78 4.45 -5.46
CA GLU A 31 -14.38 3.43 -4.60
C GLU A 31 -13.90 3.56 -3.15
N ARG A 32 -12.60 3.76 -2.93
CA ARG A 32 -12.06 3.96 -1.58
C ARG A 32 -12.73 5.16 -0.89
N VAL A 33 -12.81 6.30 -1.58
CA VAL A 33 -13.44 7.53 -1.07
C VAL A 33 -14.93 7.32 -0.82
N ARG A 34 -15.64 6.65 -1.73
CA ARG A 34 -17.07 6.31 -1.59
C ARG A 34 -17.34 5.50 -0.32
N ARG A 35 -16.40 4.62 0.06
CA ARG A 35 -16.48 3.81 1.27
C ARG A 35 -15.95 4.50 2.53
N GLY A 36 -15.28 5.65 2.40
CA GLY A 36 -14.75 6.41 3.53
C GLY A 36 -13.58 5.75 4.25
N ILE A 37 -12.89 4.80 3.62
CA ILE A 37 -11.74 4.09 4.22
C ILE A 37 -10.42 4.77 3.83
N THR A 38 -9.48 4.77 4.76
CA THR A 38 -8.15 5.39 4.56
C THR A 38 -7.13 4.36 4.06
N HIS A 39 -6.04 4.80 3.42
CA HIS A 39 -4.94 3.89 3.07
C HIS A 39 -4.35 3.20 4.31
N ALA A 40 -4.24 3.89 5.44
CA ALA A 40 -3.75 3.33 6.70
C ALA A 40 -4.65 2.20 7.26
N GLU A 41 -5.95 2.27 7.01
CA GLU A 41 -6.88 1.21 7.38
C GLU A 41 -6.70 -0.02 6.48
N VAL A 42 -6.63 0.19 5.17
CA VAL A 42 -6.37 -0.89 4.21
C VAL A 42 -5.00 -1.52 4.45
N GLU A 43 -3.99 -0.74 4.81
CA GLU A 43 -2.66 -1.25 5.17
C GLU A 43 -2.70 -2.17 6.40
N ARG A 44 -3.46 -1.82 7.45
CA ARG A 44 -3.62 -2.70 8.62
C ARG A 44 -4.20 -4.05 8.23
N ASP A 45 -5.22 -4.04 7.36
CA ASP A 45 -5.95 -5.25 6.99
C ASP A 45 -5.20 -6.12 5.98
N THR A 46 -4.53 -5.49 5.02
CA THR A 46 -3.89 -6.19 3.90
C THR A 46 -2.38 -6.38 4.07
N ARG A 47 -1.76 -5.66 5.01
CA ARG A 47 -0.30 -5.54 5.17
C ARG A 47 0.43 -4.98 3.96
N ILE A 48 -0.29 -4.35 3.02
CA ILE A 48 0.30 -3.61 1.91
C ILE A 48 0.58 -2.18 2.38
N ASN A 49 1.83 -1.75 2.27
CA ASN A 49 2.24 -0.40 2.68
C ASN A 49 1.38 0.67 1.99
N SER A 50 0.92 1.69 2.74
CA SER A 50 0.08 2.78 2.21
C SER A 50 0.71 3.49 1.01
N LEU A 51 2.04 3.61 0.96
CA LEU A 51 2.76 4.17 -0.19
C LEU A 51 2.45 3.41 -1.48
N TYR A 52 2.37 2.08 -1.42
CA TYR A 52 2.08 1.25 -2.60
C TYR A 52 0.60 1.28 -2.97
N LEU A 53 -0.31 1.41 -1.98
CA LEU A 53 -1.74 1.60 -2.25
C LEU A 53 -1.99 2.92 -2.97
N GLN A 54 -1.34 3.99 -2.51
CA GLN A 54 -1.36 5.27 -3.19
C GLN A 54 -0.75 5.17 -4.59
N ALA A 55 0.39 4.49 -4.75
CA ALA A 55 1.02 4.28 -6.05
C ALA A 55 0.11 3.54 -7.05
N LEU A 56 -0.75 2.61 -6.58
CA LEU A 56 -1.76 1.97 -7.41
C LEU A 56 -2.87 2.95 -7.85
N GLU A 57 -3.28 3.88 -6.97
CA GLU A 57 -4.25 4.94 -7.32
C GLU A 57 -3.67 6.01 -8.25
N ASP A 58 -2.38 6.30 -8.13
CA ASP A 58 -1.67 7.27 -8.98
C ASP A 58 -1.12 6.63 -10.27
N GLU A 59 -1.22 5.30 -10.40
CA GLU A 59 -0.62 4.49 -11.49
C GLU A 59 0.91 4.65 -11.61
N HIS A 60 1.58 5.03 -10.52
CA HIS A 60 3.04 5.16 -10.41
C HIS A 60 3.68 3.83 -9.99
N PHE A 61 3.68 2.86 -10.90
CA PHE A 61 4.12 1.48 -10.62
C PHE A 61 5.64 1.33 -10.41
N ASP A 62 6.44 2.33 -10.78
CA ASP A 62 7.89 2.39 -10.61
C ASP A 62 8.34 2.42 -9.14
N VAL A 63 7.47 2.89 -8.24
CA VAL A 63 7.72 2.93 -6.78
C VAL A 63 7.62 1.53 -6.14
N ILE A 64 7.00 0.57 -6.82
CA ILE A 64 6.77 -0.77 -6.28
C ILE A 64 8.07 -1.60 -6.40
N PRO A 65 8.66 -2.09 -5.28
CA PRO A 65 10.03 -2.64 -5.24
C PRO A 65 10.32 -3.79 -6.20
N ALA A 66 9.30 -4.55 -6.59
CA ALA A 66 9.40 -5.46 -7.72
C ALA A 66 8.06 -5.43 -8.49
N PRO A 67 8.06 -5.18 -9.81
CA PRO A 67 6.84 -5.09 -10.63
C PRO A 67 5.95 -6.33 -10.56
N VAL A 68 6.54 -7.48 -10.24
CA VAL A 68 5.82 -8.75 -10.03
C VAL A 68 4.77 -8.65 -8.91
N TYR A 69 4.96 -7.75 -7.94
CA TYR A 69 4.03 -7.55 -6.83
C TYR A 69 2.83 -6.69 -7.21
N THR A 70 2.91 -5.85 -8.24
CA THR A 70 1.84 -4.92 -8.64
C THR A 70 0.51 -5.65 -8.86
N ARG A 71 0.52 -6.77 -9.59
CA ARG A 71 -0.68 -7.59 -9.83
C ARG A 71 -1.23 -8.21 -8.54
N GLY A 72 -0.35 -8.61 -7.63
CA GLY A 72 -0.73 -9.17 -6.33
C GLY A 72 -1.36 -8.11 -5.42
N PHE A 73 -0.71 -6.95 -5.30
CA PHE A 73 -1.20 -5.83 -4.52
C PHE A 73 -2.52 -5.30 -5.07
N LEU A 74 -2.64 -5.17 -6.39
CA LEU A 74 -3.89 -4.75 -7.03
C LEU A 74 -5.04 -5.71 -6.74
N ARG A 75 -4.81 -7.02 -6.82
CA ARG A 75 -5.83 -8.03 -6.49
C ARG A 75 -6.29 -7.91 -5.05
N THR A 76 -5.34 -7.83 -4.11
CA THR A 76 -5.65 -7.72 -2.68
C THR A 76 -6.37 -6.40 -2.37
N TYR A 77 -5.94 -5.31 -3.00
CA TYR A 77 -6.54 -4.00 -2.79
C TYR A 77 -7.97 -3.93 -3.34
N ALA A 78 -8.21 -4.41 -4.57
CA ALA A 78 -9.54 -4.51 -5.14
C ALA A 78 -10.49 -5.31 -4.25
N LYS A 79 -10.03 -6.46 -3.70
CA LYS A 79 -10.81 -7.24 -2.72
C LYS A 79 -11.12 -6.44 -1.46
N ALA A 80 -10.13 -5.73 -0.90
CA ALA A 80 -10.32 -4.90 0.28
C ALA A 80 -11.34 -3.77 0.03
N LEU A 81 -11.37 -3.22 -1.20
CA LEU A 81 -12.35 -2.24 -1.65
C LEU A 81 -13.72 -2.83 -1.98
N GLY A 82 -13.85 -4.16 -2.10
CA GLY A 82 -15.10 -4.82 -2.50
C GLY A 82 -15.36 -4.78 -4.01
N LEU A 83 -14.31 -4.52 -4.80
CA LEU A 83 -14.34 -4.52 -6.25
C LEU A 83 -14.02 -5.91 -6.82
N ASP A 84 -14.38 -6.12 -8.09
CA ASP A 84 -13.94 -7.31 -8.83
C ASP A 84 -12.42 -7.22 -9.12
N PRO A 85 -11.60 -8.14 -8.60
CA PRO A 85 -10.17 -8.09 -8.82
C PRO A 85 -9.76 -8.41 -10.25
N GLU A 86 -10.52 -9.22 -10.98
CA GLU A 86 -10.17 -9.56 -12.36
C GLU A 86 -10.46 -8.39 -13.29
N GLN A 87 -11.52 -7.61 -13.03
CA GLN A 87 -11.76 -6.32 -13.68
C GLN A 87 -10.62 -5.33 -13.44
N ALA A 88 -10.15 -5.21 -12.18
CA ALA A 88 -9.03 -4.35 -11.84
C ALA A 88 -7.75 -4.73 -12.63
N ILE A 89 -7.46 -6.04 -12.68
CA ILE A 89 -6.30 -6.57 -13.39
C ILE A 89 -6.41 -6.36 -14.90
N ALA A 90 -7.61 -6.45 -15.47
CA ALA A 90 -7.85 -6.22 -16.89
C ALA A 90 -7.60 -4.76 -17.31
N MET A 91 -7.73 -3.81 -16.38
CA MET A 91 -7.42 -2.40 -16.60
C MET A 91 -5.91 -2.06 -16.47
N LEU A 92 -5.10 -3.00 -15.95
CA LEU A 92 -3.65 -2.79 -15.81
C LEU A 92 -2.97 -2.76 -17.19
N PRO A 93 -1.98 -1.88 -17.44
CA PRO A 93 -1.25 -1.88 -18.70
C PRO A 93 -0.52 -3.20 -18.94
N ALA A 94 -0.39 -3.58 -20.22
CA ALA A 94 0.23 -4.84 -20.63
C ALA A 94 1.72 -4.94 -20.23
N SER A 95 2.40 -3.80 -20.12
CA SER A 95 3.79 -3.69 -19.70
C SER A 95 3.88 -2.74 -18.51
N LEU A 96 4.53 -3.20 -17.44
CA LEU A 96 4.87 -2.38 -16.29
C LEU A 96 6.32 -1.89 -16.40
N PRO A 97 6.63 -0.70 -15.88
CA PRO A 97 8.01 -0.23 -15.75
C PRO A 97 8.82 -1.24 -14.94
N VAL A 98 10.03 -1.57 -15.42
CA VAL A 98 11.00 -2.36 -14.68
C VAL A 98 12.00 -1.39 -14.09
N PRO A 99 12.19 -1.36 -12.76
CA PRO A 99 13.18 -0.48 -12.17
C PRO A 99 14.60 -0.94 -12.56
N PRO A 100 15.56 0.02 -12.70
CA PRO A 100 16.93 -0.30 -13.08
C PRO A 100 17.54 -1.35 -12.14
N GLY A 101 18.16 -2.39 -12.71
CA GLY A 101 18.77 -3.48 -11.94
C GLY A 101 17.85 -4.68 -11.67
N LEU A 102 16.56 -4.60 -12.02
CA LEU A 102 15.65 -5.76 -12.08
C LEU A 102 15.38 -6.23 -13.52
N GLU A 103 16.16 -5.74 -14.48
CA GLU A 103 16.11 -6.21 -15.86
C GLU A 103 16.38 -7.72 -15.90
N PRO A 104 15.52 -8.51 -16.56
CA PRO A 104 15.75 -9.93 -16.68
C PRO A 104 17.10 -10.17 -17.35
N MET A 105 17.95 -10.98 -16.72
CA MET A 105 19.21 -11.39 -17.34
C MET A 105 18.90 -11.94 -18.72
N PRO A 106 19.72 -11.64 -19.76
CA PRO A 106 19.50 -12.16 -21.09
C PRO A 106 19.31 -13.66 -20.98
N ALA A 107 18.12 -14.13 -21.40
CA ALA A 107 17.76 -15.52 -21.26
C ALA A 107 18.86 -16.36 -21.91
N MET A 108 19.60 -17.10 -21.07
CA MET A 108 20.55 -18.09 -21.56
C MET A 108 19.74 -18.97 -22.52
N ARG A 109 20.05 -18.91 -23.81
CA ARG A 109 19.37 -19.78 -24.79
C ARG A 109 19.54 -21.18 -24.27
N ARG A 110 18.45 -21.84 -23.83
CA ARG A 110 18.49 -23.28 -23.60
C ARG A 110 18.84 -23.87 -24.94
N SER A 111 20.09 -24.29 -25.10
CA SER A 111 20.49 -25.17 -26.20
C SER A 111 19.50 -26.33 -26.19
N GLY A 112 18.73 -26.46 -27.27
CA GLY A 112 17.60 -27.38 -27.40
C GLY A 112 17.95 -28.87 -27.36
N ASP A 113 19.19 -29.22 -27.03
CA ASP A 113 19.68 -30.59 -26.98
C ASP A 113 19.88 -31.02 -25.52
N ALA A 114 18.80 -31.06 -24.75
CA ALA A 114 18.79 -31.92 -23.57
C ALA A 114 18.70 -33.37 -24.06
N PRO A 115 19.67 -34.26 -23.78
CA PRO A 115 19.55 -35.66 -24.16
C PRO A 115 18.29 -36.22 -23.47
N THR A 116 17.33 -36.67 -24.27
CA THR A 116 16.14 -37.34 -23.78
C THR A 116 16.58 -38.67 -23.17
N ILE A 117 16.84 -38.70 -21.86
CA ILE A 117 17.00 -39.96 -21.14
C ILE A 117 15.61 -40.58 -21.11
N ALA A 118 15.40 -41.58 -21.96
CA ALA A 118 14.18 -42.36 -22.01
C ALA A 118 14.03 -43.11 -20.66
N LEU A 119 13.20 -42.57 -19.77
CA LEU A 119 12.82 -43.26 -18.55
C LEU A 119 12.05 -44.53 -18.93
N PRO A 120 12.35 -45.69 -18.31
CA PRO A 120 11.58 -46.90 -18.53
C PRO A 120 10.12 -46.66 -18.11
N GLN A 121 9.20 -46.97 -19.01
CA GLN A 121 7.76 -46.85 -18.76
C GLN A 121 7.39 -47.82 -17.62
N LEU A 122 6.99 -47.31 -16.46
CA LEU A 122 6.43 -48.14 -15.39
C LEU A 122 5.10 -48.75 -15.88
N PRO A 123 4.83 -50.03 -15.60
CA PRO A 123 3.57 -50.66 -15.99
C PRO A 123 2.39 -49.94 -15.33
N THR A 124 1.49 -49.42 -16.15
CA THR A 124 0.21 -48.84 -15.71
C THR A 124 -0.67 -49.96 -15.17
N LEU A 125 -0.94 -49.94 -13.86
CA LEU A 125 -1.89 -50.85 -13.23
C LEU A 125 -3.31 -50.57 -13.81
N PRO A 126 -4.04 -51.60 -14.25
CA PRO A 126 -5.36 -51.45 -14.84
C PRO A 126 -6.39 -50.97 -13.80
N GLY A 127 -7.32 -50.15 -14.30
CA GLY A 127 -8.24 -49.31 -13.56
C GLY A 127 -9.17 -50.01 -12.56
N GLY A 128 -9.60 -49.23 -11.57
CA GLY A 128 -10.88 -49.47 -10.90
C GLY A 128 -10.87 -49.55 -9.37
N ALA A 129 -10.19 -48.65 -8.65
CA ALA A 129 -10.39 -48.57 -7.19
C ALA A 129 -10.20 -47.18 -6.55
N GLY A 130 -9.92 -46.12 -7.33
CA GLY A 130 -9.54 -44.80 -6.78
C GLY A 130 -10.65 -43.76 -6.62
N ARG A 131 -11.92 -44.11 -6.87
CA ARG A 131 -13.03 -43.11 -6.94
C ARG A 131 -14.07 -43.17 -5.81
N TRP A 132 -13.91 -44.04 -4.81
CA TRP A 132 -14.87 -44.16 -3.68
C TRP A 132 -14.37 -43.60 -2.34
N ALA A 133 -13.21 -42.94 -2.29
CA ALA A 133 -12.68 -42.36 -1.05
C ALA A 133 -13.01 -40.86 -0.85
N VAL A 134 -14.11 -40.36 -1.44
CA VAL A 134 -14.57 -38.95 -1.26
C VAL A 134 -16.02 -38.85 -0.74
N MET A 135 -16.72 -39.98 -0.52
CA MET A 135 -18.12 -40.00 -0.04
C MET A 135 -18.26 -40.54 1.40
N GLY A 136 -17.25 -40.31 2.26
CA GLY A 136 -17.27 -40.75 3.67
C GLY A 136 -16.92 -39.67 4.70
N THR A 137 -16.42 -38.50 4.27
CA THR A 137 -15.96 -37.44 5.19
C THR A 137 -16.98 -36.32 5.44
N SER A 138 -18.02 -36.20 4.61
CA SER A 138 -19.03 -35.13 4.75
C SER A 138 -20.02 -35.34 5.90
N ALA A 139 -20.18 -36.56 6.41
CA ALA A 139 -21.03 -36.84 7.57
C ALA A 139 -20.31 -36.63 8.92
N LEU A 140 -18.98 -36.81 8.97
CA LEU A 140 -18.21 -36.67 10.21
C LEU A 140 -17.93 -35.19 10.56
N ALA A 141 -17.76 -34.33 9.54
CA ALA A 141 -17.51 -32.90 9.75
C ALA A 141 -18.75 -32.14 10.28
N ALA A 142 -19.96 -32.56 9.89
CA ALA A 142 -21.20 -31.96 10.40
C ALA A 142 -21.43 -32.27 11.88
N VAL A 143 -21.08 -33.48 12.33
CA VAL A 143 -21.16 -33.88 13.75
C VAL A 143 -20.09 -33.17 14.59
N LEU A 144 -18.88 -32.99 14.06
CA LEU A 144 -17.80 -32.22 14.73
C LEU A 144 -18.10 -30.71 14.81
N LEU A 145 -18.74 -30.13 13.79
CA LEU A 145 -19.19 -28.73 13.82
C LEU A 145 -20.33 -28.51 14.82
N LEU A 146 -21.21 -29.51 15.00
CA LEU A 146 -22.29 -29.48 15.99
C LEU A 146 -21.78 -29.74 17.42
N LEU A 147 -20.70 -30.51 17.60
CA LEU A 147 -20.05 -30.72 18.90
C LEU A 147 -19.09 -29.58 19.32
N TRP A 148 -18.74 -28.65 18.42
CA TRP A 148 -17.93 -27.46 18.73
C TRP A 148 -18.76 -26.18 18.88
N LEU A 149 -20.08 -26.29 19.12
CA LEU A 149 -20.87 -25.19 19.64
C LEU A 149 -21.46 -25.55 21.02
N PRO A 150 -20.69 -25.29 22.10
CA PRO A 150 -21.28 -24.78 23.32
C PRO A 150 -20.65 -23.42 23.64
N GLY A 151 -21.43 -22.35 23.55
CA GLY A 151 -20.96 -21.01 23.94
C GLY A 151 -21.81 -19.84 23.44
N LEU A 152 -22.73 -20.05 22.48
CA LEU A 152 -23.75 -19.07 22.19
C LEU A 152 -24.92 -19.30 23.16
N PHE A 153 -25.10 -18.36 24.10
CA PHE A 153 -26.11 -18.27 25.17
C PHE A 153 -25.76 -18.88 26.54
N GLY A 154 -25.09 -18.06 27.37
CA GLY A 154 -25.62 -17.72 28.69
C GLY A 154 -24.86 -18.22 29.91
N SER A 155 -24.20 -17.30 30.65
CA SER A 155 -24.48 -17.19 32.07
C SER A 155 -24.39 -15.74 32.55
N SER A 156 -25.46 -15.36 33.22
CA SER A 156 -25.67 -14.13 33.96
C SER A 156 -24.73 -14.02 35.16
N GLY A 157 -24.14 -12.85 35.37
CA GLY A 157 -23.44 -12.49 36.59
C GLY A 157 -23.40 -10.98 36.76
N SER A 158 -24.35 -10.47 37.54
CA SER A 158 -24.48 -9.08 37.96
C SER A 158 -23.34 -8.62 38.88
N SER A 159 -22.81 -7.42 38.68
CA SER A 159 -22.22 -6.59 39.74
C SER A 159 -22.26 -5.11 39.32
N THR A 160 -23.25 -4.44 39.91
CA THR A 160 -23.47 -3.02 40.24
C THR A 160 -22.44 -1.92 39.92
N PRO A 161 -22.93 -0.67 39.77
CA PRO A 161 -22.16 0.52 39.42
C PRO A 161 -21.49 1.16 40.65
N ALA A 162 -20.32 1.76 40.47
CA ALA A 162 -19.73 2.70 41.42
C ALA A 162 -19.53 4.06 40.74
N THR A 163 -20.54 4.91 40.96
CA THR A 163 -20.46 6.33 41.34
C THR A 163 -19.12 7.06 41.23
N VAL A 164 -19.12 8.03 40.31
CA VAL A 164 -18.69 9.44 40.43
C VAL A 164 -17.51 9.76 41.37
N SER A 165 -16.43 10.28 40.77
CA SER A 165 -15.61 11.35 41.36
C SER A 165 -14.96 12.20 40.26
N THR A 166 -15.58 13.34 39.98
CA THR A 166 -14.90 14.63 39.76
C THR A 166 -15.60 15.63 40.69
N PRO A 167 -15.01 16.75 41.15
CA PRO A 167 -13.95 17.53 40.50
C PRO A 167 -12.83 18.03 41.45
N THR A 168 -11.85 18.75 40.89
CA THR A 168 -11.26 20.01 41.43
C THR A 168 -9.73 20.09 41.36
N THR A 169 -9.28 20.92 40.40
CA THR A 169 -8.35 22.06 40.53
C THR A 169 -7.16 22.00 41.50
N ALA A 170 -5.96 21.94 40.92
CA ALA A 170 -4.83 22.86 41.14
C ALA A 170 -3.80 22.54 40.02
N GLY A 171 -3.43 23.47 39.14
CA GLY A 171 -2.55 24.58 39.49
C GLY A 171 -1.09 24.09 39.44
N GLY A 172 -0.51 24.05 38.24
CA GLY A 172 0.86 23.57 38.00
C GLY A 172 1.44 24.16 36.73
N SER A 173 1.56 25.49 36.72
CA SER A 173 2.41 26.22 35.78
C SER A 173 3.86 25.79 35.98
N SER A 174 4.42 25.12 34.97
CA SER A 174 5.86 24.94 34.83
C SER A 174 6.23 25.39 33.41
N ALA A 175 6.23 26.71 33.24
CA ALA A 175 7.02 27.38 32.22
C ALA A 175 8.51 27.09 32.50
N GLY A 176 8.99 25.96 31.96
CA GLY A 176 10.40 25.66 31.87
C GLY A 176 10.97 26.28 30.60
N THR A 177 11.58 27.45 30.77
CA THR A 177 12.69 28.01 29.98
C THR A 177 12.87 27.42 28.57
N ALA A 178 12.31 28.12 27.59
CA ALA A 178 12.77 28.05 26.23
C ALA A 178 14.23 28.54 26.16
N PRO A 179 15.22 27.74 25.73
CA PRO A 179 16.33 28.31 25.02
C PRO A 179 15.78 28.90 23.72
N SER A 180 15.73 30.23 23.72
CA SER A 180 15.67 31.08 22.54
C SER A 180 16.64 30.53 21.48
N GLY A 181 16.06 30.01 20.42
CA GLY A 181 16.76 29.46 19.27
C GLY A 181 15.74 28.95 18.27
N ALA A 182 14.75 29.78 17.92
CA ALA A 182 13.89 29.49 16.78
C ALA A 182 14.81 29.24 15.57
N PRO A 183 14.71 28.09 14.86
CA PRO A 183 15.52 27.87 13.69
C PRO A 183 15.18 28.97 12.68
N VAL A 184 16.18 29.73 12.26
CA VAL A 184 16.04 30.75 11.22
C VAL A 184 15.62 30.02 9.94
N VAL A 185 14.34 30.12 9.59
CA VAL A 185 13.76 29.52 8.39
C VAL A 185 14.10 30.42 7.21
N GLU A 186 15.15 30.06 6.46
CA GLU A 186 15.47 30.71 5.18
C GLU A 186 14.64 30.03 4.08
N LYS A 187 13.74 30.79 3.45
CA LYS A 187 12.79 30.28 2.45
C LYS A 187 13.52 29.55 1.31
N GLY A 188 13.25 28.25 1.14
CA GLY A 188 13.87 27.39 0.13
C GLY A 188 15.09 26.58 0.59
N LYS A 189 15.49 26.68 1.87
CA LYS A 189 16.50 25.81 2.48
C LYS A 189 15.91 24.96 3.60
N MET A 190 16.45 23.75 3.75
CA MET A 190 16.09 22.79 4.78
C MET A 190 16.50 23.33 6.16
N PRO A 191 15.55 23.60 7.08
CA PRO A 191 15.88 24.06 8.42
C PRO A 191 16.58 22.96 9.23
N ASN A 192 17.39 23.31 10.23
CA ASN A 192 17.90 22.32 11.18
C ASN A 192 16.84 22.02 12.25
N LEU A 193 16.18 20.88 12.14
CA LEU A 193 15.11 20.44 13.05
C LEU A 193 15.57 19.34 14.01
N ALA A 194 16.85 18.92 13.97
CA ALA A 194 17.36 17.91 14.89
C ALA A 194 17.24 18.38 16.35
N GLY A 195 16.61 17.57 17.20
CA GLY A 195 16.29 17.88 18.59
C GLY A 195 15.08 18.81 18.79
N ALA A 196 14.49 19.35 17.71
CA ALA A 196 13.28 20.18 17.81
C ALA A 196 12.05 19.32 18.16
N ARG A 197 11.03 19.96 18.76
CA ARG A 197 9.71 19.34 18.93
C ARG A 197 9.03 19.19 17.57
N ILE A 198 8.26 18.12 17.42
CA ILE A 198 7.53 17.86 16.17
C ILE A 198 6.62 19.01 15.74
N GLU A 199 5.96 19.67 16.68
CA GLU A 199 5.08 20.81 16.39
C GLU A 199 5.85 21.99 15.77
N THR A 200 7.07 22.25 16.27
CA THR A 200 7.95 23.29 15.75
C THR A 200 8.51 22.89 14.39
N ALA A 201 8.88 21.62 14.24
CA ALA A 201 9.37 21.06 12.98
C ALA A 201 8.31 21.11 11.87
N GLN A 202 7.09 20.67 12.15
CA GLN A 202 5.97 20.71 11.21
C GLN A 202 5.63 22.13 10.78
N ARG A 203 5.61 23.09 11.71
CA ARG A 203 5.36 24.49 11.38
C ARG A 203 6.43 25.05 10.44
N ALA A 204 7.71 24.78 10.72
CA ALA A 204 8.81 25.24 9.89
C ALA A 204 8.76 24.61 8.48
N LEU A 205 8.38 23.34 8.37
CA LEU A 205 8.21 22.66 7.08
C LEU A 205 6.97 23.15 6.30
N GLN A 206 5.90 23.49 7.01
CA GLN A 206 4.68 24.05 6.41
C GLN A 206 4.92 25.45 5.82
N GLU A 207 5.71 26.29 6.50
CA GLU A 207 6.06 27.64 6.03
C GLU A 207 6.87 27.62 4.72
N ILE A 208 7.68 26.58 4.51
CA ILE A 208 8.46 26.39 3.26
C ILE A 208 7.72 25.56 2.20
N GLY A 209 6.51 25.07 2.51
CA GLY A 209 5.71 24.24 1.60
C GLY A 209 6.25 22.83 1.39
N ALA A 210 7.06 22.30 2.32
CA ALA A 210 7.60 20.95 2.24
C ALA A 210 6.61 19.91 2.77
N ILE A 211 6.60 18.72 2.17
CA ILE A 211 5.74 17.62 2.59
C ILE A 211 6.49 16.79 3.63
N SER A 212 6.09 16.82 4.91
CA SER A 212 6.76 16.05 5.96
C SER A 212 6.24 14.62 6.07
N VAL A 213 7.14 13.63 6.05
CA VAL A 213 6.85 12.21 6.34
C VAL A 213 7.49 11.84 7.68
N VAL A 214 6.72 11.31 8.61
CA VAL A 214 7.18 11.05 9.98
C VAL A 214 7.35 9.55 10.22
N PHE A 215 8.51 9.16 10.77
CA PHE A 215 8.77 7.83 11.30
C PHE A 215 9.13 7.90 12.77
N GLU A 216 8.74 6.88 13.53
CA GLU A 216 8.97 6.84 14.96
C GLU A 216 9.97 5.75 15.35
N VAL A 217 11.00 6.11 16.12
CA VAL A 217 12.08 5.22 16.57
C VAL A 217 12.27 5.34 18.08
N ALA A 218 12.64 4.23 18.72
CA ALA A 218 13.09 4.25 20.11
C ALA A 218 14.43 5.00 20.19
N SER A 219 14.50 6.04 21.01
CA SER A 219 15.68 6.88 21.15
C SER A 219 15.82 7.38 22.59
N GLU A 220 17.02 7.81 22.94
CA GLU A 220 17.33 8.40 24.24
C GLU A 220 16.71 9.79 24.41
N LEU A 221 16.31 10.41 23.30
CA LEU A 221 15.61 11.68 23.32
C LEU A 221 14.20 11.50 23.88
N PRO A 222 13.63 12.52 24.57
CA PRO A 222 12.24 12.52 24.98
C PRO A 222 11.28 12.27 23.81
N ALA A 223 10.16 11.60 24.09
CA ALA A 223 9.12 11.35 23.09
C ALA A 223 8.66 12.66 22.43
N GLY A 224 8.52 12.64 21.10
CA GLY A 224 8.08 13.79 20.31
C GLY A 224 9.18 14.75 19.85
N GLN A 225 10.47 14.43 20.08
CA GLN A 225 11.61 15.15 19.52
C GLN A 225 12.12 14.51 18.22
N VAL A 226 12.55 15.34 17.27
CA VAL A 226 13.17 14.89 16.02
C VAL A 226 14.57 14.35 16.32
N VAL A 227 14.77 13.06 16.06
CA VAL A 227 16.05 12.35 16.14
C VAL A 227 16.92 12.71 14.94
N SER A 228 16.33 12.68 13.74
CA SER A 228 17.04 13.03 12.50
C SER A 228 16.07 13.47 11.41
N GLN A 229 16.62 14.14 10.39
CA GLN A 229 15.88 14.63 9.24
C GLN A 229 16.62 14.30 7.95
N THR A 230 15.86 14.05 6.90
CA THR A 230 16.36 13.89 5.54
C THR A 230 15.44 14.64 4.59
N PRO A 231 15.93 15.56 3.74
CA PRO A 231 17.33 15.97 3.53
C PRO A 231 18.02 16.61 4.75
N ALA A 232 19.36 16.66 4.73
CA ALA A 232 20.15 17.27 5.82
C ALA A 232 19.92 18.78 5.91
N ALA A 233 20.15 19.36 7.10
CA ALA A 233 20.01 20.79 7.33
C ALA A 233 20.86 21.61 6.31
N GLY A 234 20.29 22.70 5.80
CA GLY A 234 20.91 23.62 4.84
C GLY A 234 20.81 23.19 3.37
N SER A 235 20.29 22.00 3.07
CA SER A 235 20.02 21.57 1.69
C SER A 235 18.93 22.43 1.03
N THR A 236 18.95 22.56 -0.30
CA THR A 236 17.90 23.27 -1.05
C THR A 236 16.65 22.41 -1.15
N LEU A 237 15.47 22.99 -0.86
CA LEU A 237 14.18 22.32 -0.97
C LEU A 237 13.27 23.04 -1.98
N GLY A 238 12.66 22.27 -2.87
CA GLY A 238 11.51 22.71 -3.66
C GLY A 238 10.20 22.69 -2.85
N ALA A 239 9.21 23.47 -3.27
CA ALA A 239 7.87 23.58 -2.65
C ALA A 239 7.00 22.30 -2.73
N SER A 240 7.61 21.15 -3.03
CA SER A 240 6.95 19.84 -3.16
C SER A 240 7.89 18.68 -2.80
N ASP A 241 9.09 18.99 -2.28
CA ASP A 241 10.02 17.96 -1.84
C ASP A 241 9.53 17.33 -0.54
N SER A 242 9.71 16.01 -0.44
CA SER A 242 9.38 15.26 0.76
C SER A 242 10.53 15.32 1.77
N VAL A 243 10.18 15.62 3.02
CA VAL A 243 11.10 15.71 4.15
C VAL A 243 10.77 14.61 5.13
N THR A 244 11.66 13.65 5.27
CA THR A 244 11.54 12.57 6.24
C THR A 244 12.04 13.04 7.60
N LEU A 245 11.19 12.96 8.62
CA LEU A 245 11.52 13.21 10.02
C LEU A 245 11.48 11.90 10.80
N ILE A 246 12.58 11.54 11.46
CA ILE A 246 12.61 10.47 12.44
C ILE A 246 12.39 11.10 13.81
N ILE A 247 11.38 10.65 14.54
CA ILE A 247 10.96 11.16 15.85
C ILE A 247 11.19 10.11 16.92
N SER A 248 11.57 10.55 18.11
CA SER A 248 11.70 9.69 19.28
C SER A 248 10.34 9.31 19.85
N ARG A 249 10.17 8.04 20.22
CA ARG A 249 9.08 7.56 21.10
C ARG A 249 9.46 7.49 22.57
N GLY A 250 10.69 7.89 22.93
CA GLY A 250 11.30 7.56 24.21
C GLY A 250 11.91 6.15 24.22
N ARG A 251 12.53 5.79 25.34
CA ARG A 251 13.08 4.45 25.59
C ARG A 251 11.99 3.45 25.95
#